data_AF-A0A9Q1CML3-F1
#
_entry.id   AF-A0A9Q1CML3-F1
#
_cell.length_a   1.000
_cell.length_b   1.000
_cell.length_c   1.000
_cell.angle_alpha   90.00
_cell.angle_beta   90.00
_cell.angle_gamma   90.00
#
_symmetry.space_group_name_H-M   'P 1'
#
loop_
_entity.id
_entity.type
_entity.pdbx_description
1 polymer ?
#
loop_
_entity_poly.entity_id
_entity_poly.type
_entity_poly.pdbx_seq_one_letter_code
_entity_poly.pdbx_strand_id
1 'polypeptide(L)'
;MSKANATFAFWTSYINMVEDVLLLTRATRTGNWELHMSTIRRILPWMFAYDRSKYSLYLSAYYMEMRDLATTHPSVHETLVNGNFAVNDKRNMDFHK
;
A
#
# COMPACT_ATOMS: atom_id res chain seq x y z
N MET A 1 -17.99 29.13 4.94
CA MET A 1 -17.19 27.98 5.41
C MET A 1 -15.94 28.55 6.07
N SER A 2 -15.72 28.35 7.38
CA SER A 2 -14.52 28.89 8.03
C SER A 2 -13.28 28.23 7.43
N LYS A 3 -12.23 29.02 7.16
CA LYS A 3 -10.94 28.49 6.72
C LYS A 3 -10.43 27.56 7.83
N ALA A 4 -10.29 26.27 7.52
CA ALA A 4 -9.57 25.36 8.39
C ALA A 4 -8.18 25.96 8.68
N ASN A 5 -7.74 25.91 9.94
CA ASN A 5 -6.41 26.38 10.32
C ASN A 5 -5.37 25.62 9.47
N ALA A 6 -4.54 26.34 8.72
CA ALA A 6 -3.58 25.75 7.80
C ALA A 6 -2.60 24.80 8.49
N THR A 7 -2.18 25.13 9.71
CA THR A 7 -1.34 24.26 10.55
C THR A 7 -2.08 22.99 10.92
N PHE A 8 -3.35 23.09 11.33
CA PHE A 8 -4.16 21.92 11.65
C PHE A 8 -4.34 21.02 10.42
N ALA A 9 -4.69 21.58 9.27
CA ALA A 9 -4.86 20.84 8.02
C ALA A 9 -3.57 20.12 7.59
N PHE A 10 -2.42 20.78 7.73
CA PHE A 10 -1.12 20.18 7.48
C PHE A 10 -0.88 18.96 8.39
N TRP A 11 -1.05 19.11 9.70
CA TRP A 11 -0.86 17.99 10.64
C TRP A 11 -1.85 16.86 10.43
N THR A 12 -3.10 17.15 10.07
CA THR A 12 -4.08 16.12 9.68
C THR A 12 -3.60 15.35 8.45
N SER A 13 -3.10 16.04 7.41
CA SER A 13 -2.56 15.37 6.22
C SER A 13 -1.36 14.48 6.55
N TYR A 14 -0.49 14.92 7.47
CA TYR A 14 0.65 14.13 7.95
C TYR A 14 0.22 12.86 8.66
N ILE A 15 -0.74 12.96 9.59
CA ILE A 15 -1.27 11.79 10.31
C ILE A 15 -1.89 10.79 9.33
N ASN A 16 -2.66 11.26 8.34
CA ASN A 16 -3.25 10.40 7.32
C ASN A 16 -2.19 9.65 6.49
N MET A 17 -1.11 10.35 6.09
CA MET A 17 0.01 9.70 5.39
C MET A 17 0.70 8.63 6.25
N VAL A 18 0.90 8.89 7.54
CA VAL A 18 1.48 7.91 8.48
C VAL A 18 0.57 6.70 8.63
N GLU A 19 -0.74 6.91 8.76
CA GLU A 19 -1.74 5.84 8.80
C GLU A 19 -1.65 4.97 7.54
N ASP A 20 -1.57 5.57 6.35
CA ASP A 20 -1.47 4.84 5.09
C ASP A 20 -0.18 3.98 5.03
N VAL A 21 0.96 4.49 5.51
CA VAL A 21 2.21 3.72 5.60
C VAL A 21 2.09 2.54 6.59
N LEU A 22 1.43 2.75 7.73
CA LEU A 22 1.17 1.69 8.70
C LEU A 22 0.22 0.62 8.15
N LEU A 23 -0.81 1.02 7.40
CA LEU A 23 -1.72 0.10 6.72
C LEU A 23 -0.99 -0.72 5.65
N LEU A 24 -0.10 -0.10 4.88
CA LEU A 24 0.70 -0.81 3.86
C LEU A 24 1.67 -1.81 4.50
N THR A 25 2.28 -1.42 5.63
CA THR A 25 3.14 -2.29 6.43
C THR A 25 2.34 -3.48 6.96
N ARG A 26 1.14 -3.25 7.50
CA ARG A 26 0.23 -4.30 7.94
C ARG A 26 -0.12 -5.24 6.80
N ALA A 27 -0.56 -4.71 5.65
CA ALA A 27 -0.93 -5.48 4.48
C ALA A 27 0.20 -6.41 4.02
N THR A 28 1.42 -5.87 3.93
CA THR A 28 2.63 -6.62 3.56
C THR A 28 2.96 -7.72 4.58
N ARG A 29 2.89 -7.43 5.88
CA ARG A 29 3.20 -8.43 6.92
C ARG A 29 2.14 -9.53 7.02
N THR A 30 0.87 -9.19 6.82
CA THR A 30 -0.21 -10.17 6.88
C THR A 30 -0.46 -10.89 5.56
N GLY A 31 0.27 -10.54 4.49
CA GLY A 31 0.01 -11.06 3.14
C GLY A 31 -1.40 -10.73 2.64
N ASN A 32 -1.98 -9.60 3.07
CA ASN A 32 -3.33 -9.23 2.67
C ASN A 32 -3.27 -8.37 1.40
N TRP A 33 -3.51 -9.01 0.25
CA TRP A 33 -3.42 -8.37 -1.06
C TRP A 33 -4.50 -7.30 -1.30
N GLU A 34 -5.73 -7.53 -0.85
CA GLU A 34 -6.80 -6.53 -0.99
C GLU A 34 -6.52 -5.27 -0.16
N LEU A 35 -6.02 -5.45 1.06
CA LEU A 35 -5.59 -4.34 1.90
C LEU A 35 -4.39 -3.60 1.29
N HIS A 36 -3.46 -4.34 0.67
CA HIS A 36 -2.33 -3.76 -0.04
C HIS A 36 -2.82 -2.85 -1.17
N MET A 37 -3.67 -3.37 -2.06
CA MET A 37 -4.18 -2.60 -3.21
C MET A 37 -5.04 -1.40 -2.80
N SER A 38 -5.90 -1.56 -1.79
CA SER A 38 -6.70 -0.43 -1.27
C SER A 38 -5.83 0.65 -0.63
N THR A 39 -4.76 0.26 0.06
CA THR A 39 -3.82 1.22 0.66
C THR A 39 -2.97 1.93 -0.40
N ILE A 40 -2.50 1.22 -1.44
CA ILE A 40 -1.79 1.84 -2.58
C ILE A 40 -2.66 2.90 -3.25
N ARG A 41 -3.97 2.65 -3.41
CA ARG A 41 -4.92 3.64 -3.92
C ARG A 41 -5.02 4.88 -3.04
N ARG A 42 -4.95 4.73 -1.70
CA ARG A 42 -4.94 5.84 -0.72
C ARG A 42 -3.64 6.64 -0.75
N ILE A 43 -2.51 5.97 -1.01
CA ILE A 43 -1.18 6.60 -1.10
C ILE A 43 -1.01 7.41 -2.39
N LEU A 44 -1.64 6.98 -3.48
CA LEU A 44 -1.47 7.56 -4.81
C LEU A 44 -1.64 9.11 -4.85
N PRO A 45 -2.71 9.71 -4.28
CA PRO A 45 -2.89 11.15 -4.28
C PRO A 45 -1.77 11.91 -3.54
N TRP A 46 -1.18 11.31 -2.50
CA TRP A 46 -0.07 11.94 -1.78
C TRP A 46 1.18 12.09 -2.64
N MET A 47 1.41 11.17 -3.58
CA MET A 47 2.53 11.30 -4.52
C MET A 47 2.39 12.53 -5.42
N PHE A 48 1.16 12.87 -5.82
CA PHE A 48 0.87 14.09 -6.58
C PHE A 48 0.92 15.33 -5.69
N ALA A 49 0.31 15.27 -4.51
CA ALA A 49 0.22 16.41 -3.59
C ALA A 49 1.59 16.92 -3.11
N TYR A 50 2.58 16.04 -3.00
CA TYR A 50 3.94 16.35 -2.55
C TYR A 50 4.98 16.38 -3.69
N ASP A 51 4.53 16.54 -4.94
CA ASP A 51 5.37 16.65 -6.14
C ASP A 51 6.40 15.52 -6.29
N ARG A 52 5.99 14.29 -5.94
CA ARG A 52 6.78 13.07 -6.11
C ARG A 52 6.51 12.49 -7.50
N SER A 53 6.77 13.28 -8.54
CA SER A 53 6.43 12.98 -9.94
C SER A 53 6.80 11.56 -10.39
N LYS A 54 8.04 11.11 -10.14
CA LYS A 54 8.48 9.75 -10.48
C LYS A 54 7.63 8.67 -9.78
N TYR A 55 7.37 8.84 -8.49
CA TYR A 55 6.57 7.90 -7.73
C TYR A 55 5.10 7.95 -8.13
N SER A 56 4.55 9.12 -8.45
CA SER A 56 3.19 9.25 -8.95
C SER A 56 2.99 8.43 -10.23
N LEU A 57 3.97 8.48 -11.15
CA LEU A 57 3.92 7.80 -12.44
C LEU A 57 4.06 6.28 -12.28
N TYR A 58 5.10 5.83 -11.55
CA TYR A 58 5.35 4.41 -11.34
C TYR A 58 4.28 3.74 -10.47
N LEU A 59 3.80 4.42 -9.42
CA LEU A 59 2.76 3.86 -8.56
C LEU A 59 1.41 3.80 -9.28
N SER A 60 1.10 4.76 -10.14
CA SER A 60 -0.09 4.71 -11.01
C SER A 60 -0.03 3.54 -11.98
N ALA A 61 1.08 3.35 -12.67
CA ALA A 61 1.27 2.22 -13.60
C ALA A 61 1.14 0.89 -12.85
N TYR A 62 1.86 0.74 -11.75
CA TYR A 62 1.76 -0.44 -10.87
C TYR A 62 0.31 -0.71 -10.44
N TYR A 63 -0.41 0.31 -9.95
CA TYR A 63 -1.78 0.13 -9.49
C TYR A 63 -2.71 -0.37 -10.60
N MET A 64 -2.59 0.17 -11.81
CA MET A 64 -3.39 -0.26 -12.96
C MET A 64 -3.05 -1.69 -13.38
N GLU A 65 -1.76 -2.02 -13.52
CA GLU A 65 -1.32 -3.37 -13.87
C GLU A 65 -1.78 -4.41 -12.85
N MET A 66 -1.65 -4.10 -11.56
CA MET A 66 -2.05 -5.01 -10.49
C MET A 66 -3.58 -5.18 -10.40
N ARG A 67 -4.37 -4.19 -10.82
CA ARG A 67 -5.83 -4.30 -10.91
C ARG A 67 -6.28 -5.23 -12.03
N ASP A 68 -5.56 -5.24 -13.14
CA ASP A 68 -5.89 -6.06 -14.31
C ASP A 68 -5.26 -7.47 -14.24
N LEU A 69 -4.49 -7.75 -13.18
CA LEU A 69 -3.76 -9.00 -13.01
C LEU A 69 -4.66 -10.24 -13.01
N ALA A 70 -5.89 -10.14 -12.49
CA ALA A 70 -6.84 -11.23 -12.50
C ALA A 70 -7.23 -11.68 -13.92
N THR A 71 -7.14 -10.79 -14.91
CA THR A 71 -7.41 -11.09 -16.33
C THR A 71 -6.12 -11.37 -17.09
N THR A 72 -5.06 -10.60 -16.85
CA THR A 72 -3.82 -10.71 -17.62
C THR A 72 -2.94 -11.88 -17.16
N HIS A 73 -2.86 -12.14 -15.85
CA HIS A 73 -2.01 -13.19 -15.26
C HIS A 73 -2.69 -13.85 -14.03
N PRO A 74 -3.71 -14.69 -14.25
CA PRO A 74 -4.54 -15.24 -13.17
C PRO A 74 -3.75 -16.02 -12.11
N SER A 75 -2.73 -16.77 -12.50
CA SER A 75 -1.89 -17.56 -11.58
C SER A 75 -1.06 -16.69 -10.64
N VAL A 76 -0.58 -15.54 -11.13
CA VAL A 76 0.14 -14.56 -10.30
C VAL A 76 -0.85 -13.90 -9.35
N HIS A 77 -2.02 -13.49 -9.85
CA HIS A 77 -3.07 -12.91 -9.01
C HIS A 77 -3.48 -13.85 -7.87
N GLU A 78 -3.69 -15.13 -8.15
CA GLU A 78 -3.99 -16.15 -7.14
C GLU A 78 -2.87 -16.26 -6.09
N THR A 79 -1.60 -16.28 -6.54
CA THR A 79 -0.44 -16.32 -5.64
C THR A 79 -0.41 -15.11 -4.70
N LEU A 80 -0.72 -13.91 -5.21
CA LEU A 80 -0.76 -12.69 -4.43
C LEU A 80 -1.93 -12.67 -3.44
N VAL A 81 -3.13 -13.05 -3.88
CA VAL A 81 -4.33 -13.15 -3.01
C VAL A 81 -4.12 -14.16 -1.88
N ASN A 82 -3.39 -15.25 -2.14
CA ASN A 82 -3.00 -16.23 -1.12
C ASN A 82 -1.93 -15.71 -0.15
N GLY A 83 -1.45 -14.47 -0.32
CA GLY A 83 -0.49 -13.82 0.57
C GLY A 83 0.96 -14.25 0.38
N ASN A 84 1.27 -14.97 -0.71
CA ASN A 84 2.61 -15.49 -0.99
C ASN A 84 3.61 -14.43 -1.49
N PHE A 85 3.29 -13.14 -1.35
CA PHE A 85 4.22 -12.02 -1.53
C PHE A 85 4.81 -11.54 -0.21
N ALA A 86 4.20 -11.91 0.92
CA ALA A 86 4.70 -11.59 2.24
C ALA A 86 5.80 -12.57 2.67
N VAL A 87 6.93 -12.05 3.14
CA VAL A 87 7.95 -12.87 3.78
C VAL A 87 7.53 -13.11 5.22
N ASN A 88 6.81 -14.21 5.45
CA ASN A 88 6.49 -14.71 6.78
C ASN A 88 7.46 -15.84 7.14
N ASP A 89 8.56 -15.47 7.80
CA ASP A 89 9.53 -16.44 8.28
C ASP A 89 9.01 -17.16 9.53
N LYS A 90 8.18 -18.18 9.32
CA LYS A 90 7.82 -19.14 10.38
C LYS A 90 8.90 -20.20 10.58
N ARG A 91 9.90 -20.28 9.70
CA ARG A 91 10.94 -21.34 9.71
C ARG A 91 12.04 -21.07 10.72
N ASN A 92 12.25 -19.80 11.10
CA ASN A 92 13.22 -19.40 12.13
C ASN A 92 12.66 -19.31 13.57
N MET A 93 11.44 -19.81 13.81
CA MET A 93 10.84 -19.84 15.16
C MET A 93 11.05 -21.17 15.89
N ASP A 94 11.67 -22.17 15.27
CA ASP A 94 12.18 -23.36 15.96
C ASP A 94 13.57 -23.07 16.54
N PHE A 95 13.61 -22.36 17.67
CA PHE A 95 14.82 -22.22 18.50
C PHE A 95 15.13 -23.48 19.33
N HIS A 96 14.51 -24.62 18.98
CA HIS A 96 14.65 -25.89 19.67
C HIS A 96 14.96 -27.03 18.70
N LYS A 97 16.20 -27.06 18.22
CA LYS A 97 16.95 -28.29 17.93
C LYS A 97 18.39 -28.11 18.36
#